data_AF-A0A0J6SEP5-F1
#
_entry.id   AF-A0A0J6SEP5-F1
#
_cell.length_a   1.000
_cell.length_b   1.000
_cell.length_c   1.000
_cell.angle_alpha   90.00
_cell.angle_beta   90.00
_cell.angle_gamma   90.00
#
_symmetry.space_group_name_H-M   'P 1'
#
loop_
_entity.id
_entity.type
_entity.pdbx_description
1 polymer ?
#
loop_
_entity_poly.entity_id
_entity_poly.type
_entity_poly.pdbx_seq_one_letter_code
_entity_poly.pdbx_strand_id
1 'polypeptide(L)' 'MPRPYETVADAVRTARAIVMQEGSALAVAAQAGDDAALDAASCDLVSRIAQAILDAETEAMARTLVAADPSPIKRLSA' A
#
# COMPACT_ATOMS: atom_id res chain seq x y z
N MET A 1 16.37 -11.81 7.52
CA MET A 1 15.03 -12.37 7.82
C MET A 1 14.10 -11.21 8.16
N PRO A 2 13.15 -10.84 7.29
CA PRO A 2 12.17 -9.79 7.59
C PRO A 2 11.36 -10.20 8.82
N ARG A 3 11.08 -9.25 9.71
CA ARG A 3 10.37 -9.58 10.96
C ARG A 3 8.87 -9.73 10.67
N PRO A 4 8.16 -10.68 11.31
CA PRO A 4 6.75 -10.95 11.00
C PRO A 4 5.80 -9.76 11.19
N TYR A 5 6.20 -8.73 11.93
CA TYR A 5 5.40 -7.51 12.18
C TYR A 5 5.73 -6.34 11.26
N GLU A 6 6.77 -6.46 10.43
CA GLU A 6 7.31 -5.35 9.64
C GLU A 6 6.36 -4.92 8.51
N THR A 7 5.63 -5.86 7.93
CA THR A 7 4.60 -5.60 6.90
C THR A 7 3.40 -4.85 7.46
N VAL A 8 2.93 -5.26 8.64
CA VAL A 8 1.83 -4.56 9.33
C VAL A 8 2.26 -3.14 9.69
N ALA A 9 3.49 -2.96 10.16
CA ALA A 9 4.04 -1.65 10.47
C ALA A 9 4.16 -0.75 9.23
N ASP A 10 4.53 -1.32 8.07
CA ASP A 10 4.61 -0.58 6.81
C ASP A 10 3.23 -0.21 6.26
N ALA A 11 2.28 -1.14 6.27
CA ALA A 11 0.89 -0.86 5.90
C ALA A 11 0.27 0.26 6.76
N VAL A 12 0.52 0.25 8.07
CA VAL A 12 0.08 1.33 8.97
C VAL A 12 0.76 2.66 8.63
N ARG A 13 2.05 2.65 8.27
CA ARG A 13 2.78 3.87 7.88
C ARG A 13 2.21 4.45 6.60
N THR A 14 1.98 3.61 5.59
CA THR A 14 1.37 3.99 4.31
C THR A 14 -0.03 4.54 4.51
N ALA A 15 -0.87 3.86 5.30
CA ALA A 15 -2.21 4.34 5.63
C ALA A 15 -2.18 5.71 6.31
N ARG A 16 -1.27 5.93 7.29
CA ARG A 16 -1.10 7.23 7.93
C ARG A 16 -0.67 8.31 6.95
N ALA A 17 0.24 8.01 6.02
CA ALA A 17 0.69 8.96 5.01
C ALA A 17 -0.47 9.40 4.10
N ILE A 18 -1.27 8.44 3.61
CA ILE A 18 -2.44 8.72 2.77
C ILE A 18 -3.45 9.60 3.51
N VAL A 19 -3.80 9.24 4.75
CA VAL A 19 -4.76 10.02 5.55
C VAL A 19 -4.25 11.43 5.82
N MET A 20 -2.97 11.59 6.16
CA MET A 20 -2.40 12.91 6.43
C MET A 20 -2.36 13.78 5.18
N GLN A 21 -2.06 13.22 4.02
CA GLN A 21 -1.89 13.97 2.78
C GLN A 21 -3.26 14.26 2.13
N GLU A 22 -4.00 13.22 1.77
CA GLU A 22 -5.28 13.34 1.08
C GLU A 22 -6.39 13.84 2.01
N GLY A 23 -6.38 13.41 3.27
CA GLY A 23 -7.35 13.89 4.27
C GLY A 23 -7.18 15.37 4.59
N SER A 24 -5.96 15.93 4.49
CA SER A 24 -5.74 17.37 4.66
C SER A 24 -6.32 18.17 3.50
N ALA A 25 -6.13 17.72 2.26
CA ALA A 25 -6.70 18.35 1.08
C ALA A 25 -8.23 18.31 1.11
N LEU A 26 -8.81 17.17 1.48
CA LEU A 26 -10.25 17.00 1.67
C LEU A 26 -10.81 17.94 2.74
N ALA A 27 -10.13 18.05 3.89
CA ALA A 27 -10.54 18.94 4.98
C ALA A 27 -10.49 20.42 4.58
N VAL A 28 -9.47 20.83 3.81
CA VAL A 28 -9.34 22.20 3.28
C VAL A 28 -10.48 22.50 2.30
N ALA A 29 -10.77 21.59 1.38
CA ALA A 29 -11.87 21.76 0.41
C ALA A 29 -13.23 21.85 1.11
N ALA A 30 -13.48 20.95 2.07
CA ALA A 30 -14.70 20.95 2.87
C ALA A 30 -14.87 22.26 3.67
N GLN A 31 -13.78 22.75 4.27
CA GLN A 31 -13.81 24.00 5.03
C GLN A 31 -14.02 25.23 4.14
N ALA A 32 -13.50 25.20 2.91
CA ALA A 32 -13.71 26.27 1.93
C ALA A 32 -15.12 26.27 1.31
N GLY A 33 -15.88 25.18 1.47
CA GLY A 33 -17.19 25.02 0.82
C GLY A 33 -17.08 24.90 -0.70
N ASP A 34 -15.94 24.41 -1.20
CA ASP A 34 -15.70 24.20 -2.63
C ASP A 34 -16.04 22.75 -2.99
N ASP A 35 -17.28 22.53 -3.44
CA ASP A 35 -17.79 21.21 -3.78
C ASP A 35 -16.99 20.53 -4.91
N ALA A 36 -16.49 21.30 -5.88
CA ALA A 36 -15.69 20.76 -6.98
C ALA A 36 -14.32 20.29 -6.50
N ALA A 37 -13.67 21.07 -5.61
CA ALA A 37 -12.42 20.65 -4.98
C ALA A 37 -12.64 19.46 -4.02
N LEU A 38 -13.79 19.39 -3.35
CA LEU A 38 -14.13 18.31 -2.44
C LEU A 38 -14.31 16.97 -3.20
N ASP A 39 -15.02 17.00 -4.34
CA ASP A 39 -15.19 15.82 -5.19
C ASP A 39 -13.86 15.34 -5.78
N ALA A 40 -13.01 16.27 -6.23
CA ALA A 40 -11.67 15.96 -6.73
C ALA A 40 -10.80 15.31 -5.64
N ALA A 41 -10.72 15.92 -4.45
CA ALA A 41 -9.96 15.38 -3.32
C ALA A 41 -10.50 14.02 -2.84
N SER A 42 -11.82 13.79 -2.95
CA SER A 42 -12.43 12.50 -2.65
C SER A 42 -12.02 11.42 -3.65
N CYS A 43 -12.01 11.75 -4.95
CA CYS A 43 -11.56 10.83 -6.00
C CYS A 43 -10.07 10.49 -5.85
N ASP A 44 -9.24 11.46 -5.51
CA ASP A 44 -7.81 11.27 -5.28
C ASP A 44 -7.56 10.36 -4.06
N LEU A 45 -8.26 10.61 -2.94
CA LEU A 45 -8.19 9.76 -1.75
C LEU A 45 -8.57 8.31 -2.07
N VAL A 46 -9.69 8.08 -2.76
CA VAL A 46 -10.16 6.74 -3.13
C VAL A 46 -9.15 6.05 -4.05
N SER A 47 -8.63 6.76 -5.05
CA SER A 47 -7.65 6.22 -5.99
C SER A 47 -6.34 5.85 -5.28
N ARG A 48 -5.90 6.67 -4.32
CA ARG A 48 -4.69 6.41 -3.54
C ARG A 48 -4.83 5.20 -2.62
N ILE A 49 -6.00 5.02 -2.01
CA ILE A 49 -6.32 3.82 -1.22
C ILE A 49 -6.32 2.57 -2.10
N ALA A 50 -6.99 2.63 -3.27
CA ALA A 50 -7.04 1.50 -4.20
C ALA A 50 -5.63 1.08 -4.65
N GLN A 51 -4.77 2.05 -5.00
CA GLN A 51 -3.39 1.77 -5.37
C GLN A 51 -2.60 1.13 -4.23
N ALA A 52 -2.73 1.64 -3.00
CA ALA A 52 -2.02 1.09 -1.85
C ALA A 52 -2.44 -0.36 -1.53
N ILE A 53 -3.71 -0.71 -1.78
CA ILE A 53 -4.18 -2.10 -1.65
C ILE A 53 -3.53 -2.98 -2.71
N LEU A 54 -3.54 -2.57 -3.98
CA LEU A 54 -2.93 -3.33 -5.07
C LEU A 54 -1.43 -3.51 -4.88
N ASP A 55 -0.74 -2.48 -4.38
CA ASP A 55 0.69 -2.54 -4.07
C ASP A 55 0.96 -3.56 -2.95
N ALA A 56 0.15 -3.54 -1.89
CA ALA A 56 0.25 -4.50 -0.79
C ALA A 56 -0.04 -5.95 -1.23
N GLU A 57 -1.03 -6.15 -2.11
CA GLU A 57 -1.35 -7.45 -2.70
C GLU A 57 -0.19 -7.95 -3.58
N THR A 58 0.35 -7.08 -4.42
CA THR A 58 1.49 -7.40 -5.29
C THR A 58 2.71 -7.80 -4.47
N GLU A 59 3.00 -7.06 -3.39
CA GLU A 59 4.11 -7.37 -2.49
C GLU A 59 3.89 -8.72 -1.76
N ALA A 60 2.67 -8.99 -1.29
CA ALA A 60 2.32 -10.26 -0.66
C ALA A 60 2.47 -11.44 -1.64
N MET A 61 2.05 -11.28 -2.90
CA MET A 61 2.23 -12.28 -3.95
C MET A 61 3.70 -12.53 -4.25
N ALA A 62 4.50 -11.47 -4.42
CA ALA A 62 5.94 -11.58 -4.68
C ALA A 62 6.67 -12.35 -3.56
N ARG A 63 6.33 -12.08 -2.30
CA ARG A 63 6.88 -12.79 -1.13
C ARG A 63 6.48 -14.27 -1.12
N THR A 64 5.23 -14.58 -1.46
CA THR A 64 4.75 -15.96 -1.55
C THR A 64 5.50 -16.74 -2.63
N LEU A 65 5.75 -16.11 -3.78
CA LEU A 65 6.51 -16.71 -4.88
C LEU A 65 7.97 -16.99 -4.49
N VAL A 66 8.63 -16.06 -3.79
CA VAL A 66 10.01 -16.24 -3.29
C VAL A 66 10.10 -17.33 -2.21
N ALA A 67 9.08 -17.44 -1.34
CA ALA A 67 9.04 -18.49 -0.32
C ALA A 67 8.74 -19.89 -0.89
N ALA A 68 8.08 -19.97 -2.05
CA ALA A 68 7.71 -21.20 -2.73
C ALA A 68 8.84 -21.84 -3.55
N ASP A 69 10.05 -21.28 -3.55
CA ASP A 69 11.21 -21.79 -4.30
C ASP A 69 12.28 -22.46 -3.39
N PRO A 70 12.01 -23.63 -2.74
CA PRO A 70 12.99 -24.34 -1.94
C PRO A 70 13.67 -25.44 -2.76
N SER A 71 14.36 -25.11 -3.84
CA SER A 71 15.15 -26.13 -4.58
C SER A 71 16.62 -25.76 -4.64
N PRO A 72 17.47 -26.26 -3.70
CA PRO A 72 18.86 -26.42 -4.01
C PRO A 72 18.94 -27.53 -5.07
N ILE A 73 19.28 -27.15 -6.30
CA ILE A 73 19.63 -28.09 -7.37
C ILE A 73 20.78 -28.95 -6.83
N LYS A 74 20.44 -30.11 -6.27
CA LYS A 74 21.38 -31.12 -5.83
C LYS A 74 21.98 -31.67 -7.11
N ARG A 75 23.10 -31.08 -7.55
CA ARG A 75 23.87 -31.57 -8.69
C ARG A 75 24.15 -33.05 -8.45
N LEU A 76 23.54 -33.91 -9.27
CA LEU A 76 23.85 -35.33 -9.32
C LEU A 76 25.37 -35.45 -9.46
N SER A 77 26.01 -36.05 -8.46
CA SER A 77 27.43 -36.37 -8.52
C SER A 77 27.62 -37.62 -9.36
N ALA A 78 28.51 -37.48 -10.35
CA ALA A 78 29.34 -38.45 -11.08
C ALA A 78 28.78 -39.85 -11.36
#